data_AF-A0A1X7BXQ7-F1
#
_entry.id   AF-A0A1X7BXQ7-F1
#
_cell.length_a   1.000
_cell.length_b   1.000
_cell.length_c   1.000
_cell.angle_alpha   90.00
_cell.angle_beta   90.00
_cell.angle_gamma   90.00
#
_symmetry.space_group_name_H-M   'P 1'
#
loop_
_entity.id
_entity.type
_entity.pdbx_description
1 polymer ?
#
loop_
_entity_poly.entity_id
_entity_poly.type
_entity_poly.pdbx_seq_one_letter_code
_entity_poly.pdbx_strand_id
1 'polypeptide(L)'
;MCRLILVIVMLAASNSAAQEACIEPVRPDAGYLADAGYGAGEIRSAYRSYFSDVENYLNCYNQATARIRQEATVAARDYDRVLDRYPVEAGQGIEPEQAHRIEMSDSGTLFLNHQAEWLK
;
A
#
# COMPACT_ATOMS: atom_id res chain seq x y z
N MET A 1 3.82 16.68 37.42
CA MET A 1 4.02 15.25 37.09
C MET A 1 3.06 14.71 36.02
N CYS A 2 1.87 15.28 35.79
CA CYS A 2 0.94 14.82 34.74
C CYS A 2 1.37 15.04 33.27
N ARG A 3 2.34 15.91 32.98
CA ARG A 3 2.75 16.21 31.59
C ARG A 3 3.69 15.18 30.95
N LEU A 4 4.47 14.46 31.76
CA LEU A 4 5.45 13.50 31.23
C LEU A 4 4.79 12.19 30.75
N ILE A 5 3.68 11.79 31.38
CA ILE A 5 2.95 10.57 31.05
C ILE A 5 2.30 10.68 29.66
N LEU A 6 1.81 11.87 29.29
CA LEU A 6 1.13 12.08 28.00
C LEU A 6 2.08 11.94 26.80
N VAL A 7 3.36 12.29 26.96
CA VAL A 7 4.39 12.19 25.91
C VAL A 7 4.80 10.72 25.70
N ILE A 8 4.87 9.93 26.77
CA ILE A 8 5.23 8.51 26.70
C ILE A 8 4.13 7.68 26.01
N VAL A 9 2.85 8.03 26.21
CA VAL A 9 1.73 7.35 25.54
C VAL A 9 1.69 7.63 24.03
N MET A 10 2.08 8.84 23.59
CA MET A 10 2.14 9.15 22.15
C MET A 10 3.29 8.44 21.42
N LEU A 11 4.41 8.16 22.10
CA LEU A 11 5.54 7.41 21.52
C LEU A 11 5.27 5.91 21.38
N ALA A 12 4.32 5.35 22.14
CA ALA A 12 3.95 3.93 22.07
C ALA A 12 2.97 3.61 20.92
N ALA A 13 2.22 4.60 20.43
CA ALA A 13 1.29 4.42 19.31
C ALA A 13 2.02 4.24 17.96
N SER A 14 3.29 4.63 17.87
CA SER A 14 4.10 4.56 16.64
C SER A 14 4.61 3.16 16.30
N ASN A 15 4.46 2.18 17.21
CA ASN A 15 5.07 0.84 17.06
C ASN A 15 4.13 -0.23 16.48
N SER A 16 2.96 0.13 15.95
CA SER A 16 2.02 -0.83 15.35
C SER A 16 1.95 -0.77 13.82
N ALA A 17 2.97 -0.20 13.18
CA ALA A 17 3.23 -0.40 11.76
C ALA A 17 4.63 -1.01 11.64
N ALA A 18 4.79 -2.25 12.12
CA ALA A 18 5.78 -3.11 11.49
C ALA A 18 5.45 -3.05 9.99
N GLN A 19 6.31 -2.39 9.21
CA GLN A 19 6.18 -2.41 7.77
C GLN A 19 6.39 -3.88 7.39
N GLU A 20 5.30 -4.61 7.21
CA GLU A 20 5.28 -5.86 6.47
C GLU A 20 5.71 -5.52 5.05
N ALA A 21 7.03 -5.42 4.87
CA ALA A 21 7.63 -5.27 3.57
C ALA A 21 7.40 -6.59 2.85
N CYS A 22 6.42 -6.61 1.94
CA CYS A 22 6.19 -7.76 1.08
C CYS A 22 7.41 -7.91 0.17
N ILE A 23 8.19 -8.96 0.38
CA ILE A 23 9.42 -9.21 -0.38
C ILE A 23 9.04 -9.84 -1.71
N GLU A 24 9.36 -9.17 -2.81
CA GLU A 24 9.11 -9.68 -4.16
C GLU A 24 9.96 -10.96 -4.40
N PRO A 25 9.34 -12.07 -4.84
CA PRO A 25 10.06 -13.31 -5.08
C PRO A 25 10.87 -13.23 -6.38
N VAL A 26 12.10 -13.73 -6.34
CA VAL A 26 13.00 -13.75 -7.50
C VAL A 26 12.74 -15.01 -8.33
N ARG A 27 12.43 -14.83 -9.61
CA ARG A 27 12.21 -15.93 -10.54
C ARG A 27 13.49 -16.75 -10.72
N PRO A 28 13.46 -18.09 -10.53
CA PRO A 28 14.61 -18.93 -10.85
C PRO A 28 14.86 -18.96 -12.36
N ASP A 29 16.13 -19.06 -12.73
CA ASP A 29 16.57 -19.22 -14.11
C ASP A 29 17.08 -20.65 -14.32
N ALA A 30 16.36 -21.43 -15.13
CA ALA A 30 16.70 -22.83 -15.37
C ALA A 30 18.07 -23.01 -16.06
N GLY A 31 18.47 -22.08 -16.93
CA GLY A 31 19.76 -22.14 -17.63
C GLY A 31 20.90 -21.92 -16.67
N TYR A 32 20.83 -20.85 -15.88
CA TYR A 32 21.81 -20.57 -14.83
C TYR A 32 21.93 -21.70 -13.81
N LEU A 33 20.80 -22.29 -13.39
CA LEU A 33 20.81 -23.42 -12.46
C LEU A 33 21.39 -24.69 -13.11
N ALA A 34 21.11 -24.95 -14.38
CA ALA A 34 21.73 -26.08 -15.10
C ALA A 34 23.24 -25.89 -15.24
N ASP A 35 23.69 -24.68 -15.61
CA ASP A 35 25.12 -24.34 -15.72
C ASP A 35 25.85 -24.43 -14.37
N ALA A 36 25.14 -24.18 -13.27
CA ALA A 36 25.63 -24.36 -11.91
C ALA A 36 25.63 -25.84 -11.42
N GLY A 37 25.20 -26.78 -12.27
CA GLY A 37 25.25 -28.22 -12.00
C GLY A 37 24.03 -28.80 -11.27
N TYR A 38 22.94 -28.02 -11.12
CA TYR A 38 21.71 -28.53 -10.50
C TYR A 38 21.01 -29.56 -11.39
N GLY A 39 20.54 -30.64 -10.78
CA GLY A 39 19.76 -31.67 -11.45
C GLY A 39 18.33 -31.22 -11.75
N ALA A 40 17.67 -31.91 -12.69
CA ALA A 40 16.28 -31.60 -13.08
C ALA A 40 15.28 -31.62 -11.91
N GLY A 41 15.52 -32.45 -10.89
CA GLY A 41 14.70 -32.48 -9.67
C GLY A 41 14.83 -31.23 -8.82
N GLU A 42 16.05 -30.72 -8.67
CA GLU A 42 16.37 -29.51 -7.89
C GLU A 42 15.85 -28.27 -8.59
N ILE A 43 16.03 -28.18 -9.93
CA ILE A 43 15.47 -27.09 -10.74
C ILE A 43 13.95 -27.05 -10.58
N ARG A 44 13.24 -28.19 -10.74
CA ARG A 44 11.78 -28.24 -10.51
C ARG A 44 11.39 -27.84 -9.09
N SER A 45 12.22 -28.19 -8.10
CA SER A 45 11.99 -27.79 -6.72
C SER A 45 12.10 -26.28 -6.53
N ALA A 46 13.08 -25.63 -7.15
CA ALA A 46 13.25 -24.18 -7.10
C ALA A 46 12.03 -23.45 -7.68
N TYR A 47 11.47 -23.91 -8.81
CA TYR A 47 10.23 -23.35 -9.34
C TYR A 47 9.02 -23.58 -8.43
N ARG A 48 8.90 -24.73 -7.77
CA ARG A 48 7.83 -24.98 -6.80
C ARG A 48 7.92 -24.03 -5.60
N SER A 49 9.13 -23.84 -5.06
CA SER A 49 9.37 -22.86 -3.99
C SER A 49 9.01 -21.44 -4.44
N TYR A 50 9.45 -21.04 -5.64
CA TYR A 50 9.10 -19.74 -6.21
C TYR A 50 7.58 -19.49 -6.27
N PHE A 51 6.78 -20.47 -6.70
CA PHE A 51 5.32 -20.30 -6.72
C PHE A 51 4.71 -20.15 -5.33
N SER A 52 5.23 -20.87 -4.33
CA SER A 52 4.82 -20.66 -2.94
C SER A 52 5.18 -19.26 -2.43
N ASP A 53 6.35 -18.74 -2.82
CA ASP A 53 6.79 -17.41 -2.44
C ASP A 53 5.95 -16.31 -3.11
N VAL A 54 5.52 -16.53 -4.36
CA VAL A 54 4.55 -15.66 -5.06
C VAL A 54 3.22 -15.60 -4.31
N GLU A 55 2.69 -16.74 -3.87
CA GLU A 55 1.45 -16.77 -3.10
C GLU A 55 1.60 -15.99 -1.78
N ASN A 56 2.70 -16.20 -1.06
CA ASN A 56 3.00 -15.47 0.17
C ASN A 56 3.11 -13.95 -0.06
N TYR A 57 3.80 -13.54 -1.13
CA TYR A 57 3.94 -12.14 -1.51
C TYR A 57 2.59 -11.50 -1.81
N LEU A 58 1.75 -12.14 -2.62
CA LEU A 58 0.44 -11.61 -2.98
C LEU A 58 -0.50 -11.53 -1.78
N ASN A 59 -0.44 -12.50 -0.87
CA ASN A 59 -1.21 -12.46 0.38
C ASN A 59 -0.79 -11.29 1.27
N CYS A 60 0.52 -11.07 1.43
CA CYS A 60 1.05 -9.89 2.13
C CYS A 60 0.58 -8.59 1.46
N TYR A 61 0.70 -8.49 0.14
CA TYR A 61 0.34 -7.29 -0.61
C TYR A 61 -1.15 -6.97 -0.48
N ASN A 62 -2.01 -7.98 -0.51
CA ASN A 62 -3.44 -7.83 -0.31
C ASN A 62 -3.77 -7.30 1.09
N GLN A 63 -3.10 -7.80 2.13
CA GLN A 63 -3.27 -7.31 3.51
C GLN A 63 -2.82 -5.85 3.65
N ALA A 64 -1.64 -5.52 3.12
CA ALA A 64 -1.12 -4.16 3.14
C ALA A 64 -2.06 -3.18 2.41
N THR A 65 -2.56 -3.58 1.23
CA THR A 65 -3.49 -2.77 0.44
C THR A 65 -4.83 -2.59 1.16
N ALA A 66 -5.35 -3.63 1.81
CA ALA A 66 -6.58 -3.54 2.61
C ALA A 66 -6.43 -2.53 3.77
N ARG A 67 -5.29 -2.57 4.49
CA ARG A 67 -4.98 -1.60 5.56
C ARG A 67 -4.93 -0.17 5.02
N ILE A 68 -4.22 0.08 3.93
CA ILE A 68 -4.09 1.42 3.32
C ILE A 68 -5.46 1.96 2.89
N ARG A 69 -6.33 1.12 2.31
CA ARG A 69 -7.70 1.52 1.95
C ARG A 69 -8.53 1.91 3.17
N GLN A 70 -8.39 1.16 4.27
CA GLN A 70 -9.08 1.49 5.52
C GLN A 70 -8.57 2.83 6.08
N GLU A 71 -7.26 3.04 6.12
CA GLU A 71 -6.65 4.30 6.59
C GLU A 71 -7.09 5.49 5.72
N ALA A 72 -7.10 5.33 4.39
CA ALA A 72 -7.58 6.38 3.48
C ALA A 72 -9.06 6.70 3.70
N THR A 73 -9.89 5.70 3.99
CA THR A 73 -11.32 5.90 4.32
C THR A 73 -11.49 6.69 5.62
N VAL A 74 -10.66 6.40 6.64
CA VAL A 74 -10.66 7.16 7.89
C VAL A 74 -10.19 8.59 7.64
N ALA A 75 -9.09 8.77 6.91
CA ALA A 75 -8.57 10.09 6.56
C ALA A 75 -9.58 10.96 5.79
N ALA A 76 -10.34 10.37 4.87
CA ALA A 76 -11.41 11.08 4.16
C ALA A 76 -12.50 11.59 5.11
N ARG A 77 -12.98 10.75 6.04
CA ARG A 77 -13.96 11.16 7.05
C ARG A 77 -13.41 12.22 8.01
N ASP A 78 -12.13 12.10 8.34
CA ASP A 78 -11.44 13.07 9.19
C ASP A 78 -11.34 14.43 8.49
N TYR A 79 -11.09 14.43 7.17
CA TYR A 79 -11.11 15.61 6.33
C TYR A 79 -12.48 16.28 6.26
N ASP A 80 -13.57 15.51 6.14
CA ASP A 80 -14.94 16.07 6.19
C ASP A 80 -15.15 16.86 7.49
N ARG A 81 -14.67 16.34 8.63
CA ARG A 81 -14.74 17.06 9.92
C ARG A 81 -13.86 18.31 9.96
N VAL A 82 -12.74 18.32 9.24
CA VAL A 82 -11.90 19.51 9.08
C VAL A 82 -12.66 20.57 8.31
N LEU A 83 -13.31 20.22 7.20
CA LEU A 83 -14.11 21.14 6.40
C LEU A 83 -15.28 21.73 7.21
N ASP A 84 -15.97 20.91 8.01
CA ASP A 84 -17.02 21.37 8.91
C ASP A 84 -16.49 22.36 9.98
N ARG A 85 -15.28 22.12 10.48
CA ARG A 85 -14.66 22.91 11.55
C ARG A 85 -13.99 24.17 11.05
N TYR A 86 -13.46 24.14 9.84
CA TYR A 86 -12.67 25.18 9.19
C TYR A 86 -13.25 25.45 7.79
N PRO A 87 -14.44 26.08 7.70
CA PRO A 87 -15.07 26.34 6.43
C PRO A 87 -14.21 27.29 5.59
N VAL A 88 -14.08 26.99 4.30
CA VAL A 88 -13.34 27.84 3.36
C VAL A 88 -14.13 29.12 3.11
N GLU A 89 -13.49 30.28 3.28
CA GLU A 89 -14.11 31.57 2.95
C GLU A 89 -14.21 31.75 1.43
N ALA A 90 -15.32 32.32 0.96
CA ALA A 90 -15.52 32.59 -0.46
C ALA A 90 -14.38 33.46 -1.02
N GLY A 91 -13.55 32.89 -1.89
CA GLY A 91 -12.41 33.57 -2.52
C GLY A 91 -11.03 33.10 -2.07
N GLN A 92 -10.92 32.18 -1.10
CA GLN A 92 -9.68 31.46 -0.85
C GLN A 92 -9.52 30.33 -1.88
N GLY A 93 -8.33 30.25 -2.47
CA GLY A 93 -8.01 29.53 -3.71
C GLY A 93 -8.69 28.17 -3.89
N ILE A 94 -9.11 27.94 -5.14
CA ILE A 94 -9.68 26.71 -5.71
C ILE A 94 -9.14 25.50 -4.96
N GLU A 95 -9.95 24.93 -4.05
CA GLU A 95 -9.72 23.58 -3.59
C GLU A 95 -9.73 22.72 -4.86
N PRO A 96 -8.62 22.05 -5.21
CA PRO A 96 -8.56 21.29 -6.45
C PRO A 96 -9.75 20.33 -6.45
N GLU A 97 -10.50 20.39 -7.55
CA GLU A 97 -11.72 19.61 -7.82
C GLU A 97 -11.60 18.24 -7.16
N GLN A 98 -12.58 17.93 -6.28
CA GLN A 98 -12.63 16.70 -5.48
C GLN A 98 -11.98 15.56 -6.26
N ALA A 99 -10.86 15.04 -5.74
CA ALA A 99 -10.17 13.91 -6.35
C ALA A 99 -11.24 12.89 -6.73
N HIS A 100 -11.41 12.65 -8.04
CA HIS A 100 -12.54 11.90 -8.57
C HIS A 100 -12.77 10.69 -7.68
N ARG A 101 -14.00 10.54 -7.17
CA ARG A 101 -14.41 9.36 -6.42
C ARG A 101 -14.25 8.17 -7.38
N ILE A 102 -13.09 7.55 -7.36
CA ILE A 102 -12.80 6.40 -8.19
C ILE A 102 -13.60 5.27 -7.56
N GLU A 103 -14.72 4.90 -8.20
CA GLU A 103 -15.45 3.71 -7.81
C GLU A 103 -14.48 2.53 -7.91
N MET A 104 -14.22 1.93 -6.75
CA MET A 104 -13.28 0.85 -6.60
C MET A 104 -13.87 -0.37 -7.32
N SER A 105 -13.24 -0.84 -8.39
CA SER A 105 -13.71 -2.05 -9.06
C SER A 105 -13.61 -3.24 -8.11
N ASP A 106 -14.52 -4.21 -8.24
CA ASP A 106 -14.49 -5.46 -7.46
C ASP A 106 -13.19 -6.27 -7.66
N SER A 107 -12.40 -5.94 -8.70
CA SER A 107 -11.06 -6.50 -8.95
C SER A 107 -9.95 -5.84 -8.12
N GLY A 108 -10.23 -4.81 -7.33
CA GLY A 108 -9.25 -4.12 -6.49
C GLY A 108 -8.25 -3.27 -7.26
N THR A 109 -8.56 -2.86 -8.48
CA THR A 109 -7.66 -2.06 -9.33
C THR A 109 -7.94 -0.57 -9.13
N LEU A 110 -6.94 0.19 -8.67
CA LEU A 110 -7.04 1.65 -8.57
C LEU A 110 -6.80 2.23 -9.98
N PHE A 111 -7.85 2.64 -10.68
CA PHE A 111 -7.73 3.30 -11.98
C PHE A 111 -7.39 4.78 -11.78
N LEU A 112 -6.11 5.11 -11.66
CA LEU A 112 -5.67 6.50 -11.75
C LEU A 112 -5.80 6.96 -13.21
N ASN A 113 -6.88 7.67 -13.53
CA ASN A 113 -7.02 8.28 -14.85
C ASN A 113 -6.01 9.44 -14.96
N HIS A 114 -4.82 9.17 -15.48
CA HIS A 114 -3.76 10.15 -15.70
C HIS A 114 -4.01 11.02 -16.94
N GLN A 115 -5.24 11.46 -17.19
CA GLN A 115 -5.50 12.55 -18.12
C GLN A 115 -5.20 13.88 -17.43
N ALA A 116 -3.91 14.11 -17.23
CA ALA A 116 -3.36 15.40 -16.84
C ALA A 116 -3.44 16.34 -18.04
N GLU A 117 -4.51 17.12 -18.14
CA GLU A 117 -4.60 18.23 -19.13
C GLU A 117 -3.60 19.37 -18.84
N TRP A 118 -2.79 19.28 -17.77
CA TRP A 118 -1.70 20.22 -17.47
C TRP A 118 -0.36 19.91 -18.19
N LEU A 119 -0.36 18.97 -19.15
CA LEU A 119 0.73 18.76 -20.10
C LEU A 119 0.40 19.34 -21.49
N LYS A 120 0.15 20.66 -21.54
CA LYS A 120 0.28 21.48 -22.75
C LYS A 120 0.98 22.79 -22.40
#